data_AF-A0A2D9C8A3-F1
#
_entry.id   AF-A0A2D9C8A3-F1
#
_cell.length_a   1.000
_cell.length_b   1.000
_cell.length_c   1.000
_cell.angle_alpha   90.00
_cell.angle_beta   90.00
_cell.angle_gamma   90.00
#
_symmetry.space_group_name_H-M   'P 1'
#
loop_
_entity.id
_entity.type
_entity.pdbx_description
1 polymer ?
#
loop_
_entity_poly.entity_id
_entity_poly.type
_entity_poly.pdbx_seq_one_letter_code
_entity_poly.pdbx_strand_id
1 'polypeptide(L)'
;MIRLFRERGDPVLESIEDSDGIVRFWQRGGGHDRNVRDDEAMRNHIEYIHFNPVKRGLVERGADWKWSSARDYAGQPWVVKIRKSW
;
A
#
# COMPACT_ATOMS: atom_id res chain seq x y z
N MET A 1 5.19 15.10 -8.78
CA MET A 1 3.93 14.39 -9.06
C MET A 1 2.77 15.34 -9.36
N ILE A 2 2.42 16.27 -8.46
CA ILE A 2 1.35 17.26 -8.72
C ILE A 2 1.56 18.06 -10.01
N ARG A 3 2.80 18.50 -10.27
CA ARG A 3 3.17 19.17 -11.53
C ARG A 3 2.78 18.34 -12.77
N LEU A 4 3.07 17.04 -12.74
CA LEU A 4 2.76 16.13 -13.86
C LEU A 4 1.24 16.03 -14.07
N PHE A 5 0.47 15.94 -12.99
CA PHE A 5 -0.99 15.89 -13.08
C PHE A 5 -1.57 17.19 -13.64
N ARG A 6 -1.01 18.35 -13.27
CA ARG A 6 -1.41 19.65 -13.85
C ARG A 6 -1.10 19.73 -15.34
N GLU A 7 0.10 19.33 -15.75
CA GLU A 7 0.50 19.32 -17.17
C GLU A 7 -0.38 18.39 -18.01
N ARG A 8 -0.94 17.32 -17.42
CA ARG A 8 -1.85 16.39 -18.08
C ARG A 8 -3.33 16.75 -17.97
N GLY A 9 -3.69 17.74 -17.14
CA GLY A 9 -5.09 18.03 -16.82
C GLY A 9 -5.78 16.86 -16.11
N ASP A 10 -5.07 16.07 -15.30
CA ASP A 10 -5.62 14.89 -14.63
C ASP A 10 -6.68 15.29 -13.57
N PRO A 11 -7.88 14.67 -13.57
CA PRO A 11 -8.96 15.00 -12.65
C PRO A 11 -8.64 14.62 -11.19
N VAL A 12 -7.58 13.83 -10.96
CA VAL A 12 -7.11 13.46 -9.62
C VAL A 12 -6.82 14.68 -8.75
N LEU A 13 -6.47 15.82 -9.37
CA LEU A 13 -6.19 17.08 -8.65
C LEU A 13 -7.37 17.53 -7.78
N GLU A 14 -8.61 17.34 -8.25
CA GLU A 14 -9.82 17.69 -7.51
C GLU A 14 -10.01 16.79 -6.28
N SER A 15 -9.60 15.51 -6.38
CA SER A 15 -9.76 14.54 -5.30
C SER A 15 -8.70 14.64 -4.20
N ILE A 16 -7.63 15.41 -4.42
CA ILE A 16 -6.50 15.54 -3.51
C ILE A 16 -6.29 16.98 -3.00
N GLU A 17 -7.26 17.85 -3.27
CA GLU A 17 -7.38 19.14 -2.61
C GLU A 17 -7.96 18.95 -1.21
N ASP A 18 -7.30 19.53 -0.20
CA ASP A 18 -7.83 19.49 1.17
C ASP A 18 -8.84 20.62 1.42
N SER A 19 -9.41 20.64 2.63
CA SER A 19 -10.40 21.65 3.02
C SER A 19 -9.89 23.10 2.97
N ASP A 20 -8.57 23.29 2.95
CA ASP A 20 -7.93 24.61 2.89
C ASP A 20 -7.68 25.05 1.43
N GLY A 21 -8.13 24.27 0.44
CA GLY A 21 -7.92 24.54 -0.99
C GLY A 21 -6.50 24.21 -1.46
N ILE A 22 -5.72 23.43 -0.69
CA ILE A 22 -4.34 23.14 -1.02
C ILE A 22 -4.21 21.71 -1.54
N VAL A 23 -3.89 21.60 -2.83
CA VAL A 23 -3.59 20.33 -3.51
C VAL A 23 -2.35 19.66 -2.91
N ARG A 24 -2.50 18.45 -2.37
CA ARG A 24 -1.38 17.65 -1.85
C ARG A 24 -1.51 16.20 -2.29
N PHE A 25 -0.40 15.63 -2.75
CA PHE A 25 -0.38 14.22 -3.10
C PHE A 25 -0.46 13.32 -1.85
N TRP A 26 0.20 13.73 -0.77
CA TRP A 26 0.19 13.02 0.51
C TRP A 26 -0.84 13.64 1.46
N GLN A 27 -1.55 12.78 2.19
CA GLN A 27 -2.45 13.21 3.27
C GLN A 27 -1.66 13.92 4.37
N ARG A 28 -2.27 14.94 5.00
CA ARG A 28 -1.66 15.65 6.14
C ARG A 28 -1.60 14.75 7.38
N GLY A 29 -0.51 14.83 8.13
CA GLY A 29 -0.33 14.12 9.40
C GLY A 29 1.06 13.49 9.54
N GLY A 30 1.26 12.76 10.64
CA GLY A 30 2.52 12.05 10.95
C GLY A 30 2.62 10.63 10.39
N GLY A 31 1.61 10.18 9.63
CA GLY A 31 1.47 8.79 9.23
C GLY A 31 0.78 7.92 10.29
N HIS A 32 0.84 6.60 10.10
CA HIS A 32 0.24 5.60 10.98
C HIS A 32 1.26 4.53 11.35
N ASP A 33 2.35 4.93 12.02
CA ASP A 33 3.38 4.01 12.47
C ASP A 33 2.93 3.15 13.65
N ARG A 34 3.46 1.93 13.72
CA ARG A 34 3.24 0.97 14.82
C ARG A 34 4.54 0.24 15.10
N ASN A 35 4.92 0.18 16.37
CA ASN A 35 6.04 -0.63 16.81
C ASN A 35 5.63 -2.12 16.85
N VAL A 36 6.39 -2.96 16.15
CA VAL A 36 6.29 -4.41 16.20
C VAL A 36 7.31 -4.93 17.21
N ARG A 37 6.86 -5.60 18.28
CA ARG A 37 7.71 -5.98 19.42
C ARG A 37 7.98 -7.47 19.52
N ASP A 38 7.22 -8.28 18.80
CA ASP A 38 7.30 -9.73 18.85
C ASP A 38 6.86 -10.32 17.49
N ASP A 39 7.13 -11.61 17.33
CA ASP A 39 6.85 -12.34 16.09
C ASP A 39 5.36 -12.48 15.79
N GLU A 40 4.51 -12.53 16.82
CA GLU A 40 3.07 -12.64 16.64
C GLU A 40 2.51 -11.36 16.03
N ALA A 41 2.89 -10.20 16.58
CA ALA A 41 2.60 -8.90 16.01
C ALA A 41 3.13 -8.80 14.58
N MET A 42 4.34 -9.27 14.30
CA MET A 42 4.89 -9.27 12.95
C MET A 42 4.01 -10.07 11.98
N ARG A 43 3.67 -11.32 12.32
CA ARG A 43 2.81 -12.19 11.49
C ARG A 43 1.45 -11.54 11.23
N ASN A 44 0.80 -11.02 12.27
CA ASN A 44 -0.50 -10.36 12.15
C ASN A 44 -0.45 -9.14 11.21
N HIS A 45 0.61 -8.33 11.27
CA HIS A 45 0.77 -7.17 10.38
C HIS A 45 1.03 -7.60 8.93
N ILE A 46 1.84 -8.64 8.71
CA ILE A 46 2.10 -9.19 7.37
C ILE A 46 0.80 -9.72 6.76
N GLU A 47 0.03 -10.52 7.50
CA GLU A 47 -1.26 -11.04 7.04
C GLU A 47 -2.24 -9.92 6.70
N TYR A 48 -2.33 -8.90 7.57
CA TYR A 48 -3.16 -7.73 7.31
C TYR A 48 -2.77 -7.02 6.00
N ILE A 49 -1.47 -6.79 5.77
CA ILE A 49 -0.97 -6.14 4.56
C ILE A 49 -1.25 -6.99 3.31
N HIS A 50 -1.06 -8.31 3.39
CA HIS A 50 -1.33 -9.24 2.30
C HIS A 50 -2.82 -9.33 1.94
N PHE A 51 -3.69 -9.15 2.93
CA PHE A 51 -5.14 -9.21 2.74
C PHE A 51 -5.79 -7.87 2.37
N ASN A 52 -5.11 -6.74 2.58
CA ASN A 52 -5.66 -5.41 2.26
C ASN A 52 -6.21 -5.27 0.83
N PRO A 53 -5.54 -5.74 -0.23
CA PRO A 53 -6.09 -5.69 -1.58
C PRO A 53 -7.42 -6.44 -1.73
N VAL A 54 -7.58 -7.57 -1.04
CA VAL A 54 -8.82 -8.36 -1.01
C VAL A 54 -9.91 -7.61 -0.24
N LYS A 55 -9.58 -7.12 0.96
CA LYS A 55 -10.51 -6.33 1.79
C LYS A 55 -11.01 -5.06 1.08
N ARG A 56 -10.21 -4.49 0.18
CA ARG A 56 -10.58 -3.34 -0.66
C ARG A 56 -11.26 -3.72 -1.98
N GLY A 57 -11.47 -5.01 -2.26
CA GLY A 57 -12.14 -5.49 -3.46
C GLY A 57 -11.32 -5.32 -4.75
N LEU A 58 -10.00 -5.14 -4.64
CA LEU A 58 -9.13 -4.92 -5.80
C LEU A 58 -8.74 -6.23 -6.50
N VAL A 59 -8.72 -7.33 -5.75
CA VAL A 59 -8.41 -8.69 -6.22
C VAL A 59 -9.17 -9.71 -5.38
N GLU A 60 -9.40 -10.91 -5.93
CA GLU A 60 -10.05 -12.01 -5.20
C GLU A 60 -9.11 -12.68 -4.19
N ARG A 61 -7.81 -12.74 -4.48
CA ARG A 61 -6.79 -13.35 -3.61
C ARG A 61 -5.61 -12.42 -3.43
N GLY A 62 -5.02 -12.40 -2.22
CA GLY A 62 -3.87 -11.52 -1.92
C GLY A 62 -2.67 -11.74 -2.85
N ALA A 63 -2.41 -12.99 -3.27
CA ALA A 63 -1.33 -13.35 -4.19
C ALA A 63 -1.51 -12.85 -5.63
N ASP A 64 -2.71 -12.38 -5.99
CA ASP A 64 -2.97 -11.77 -7.30
C ASP A 64 -2.58 -10.28 -7.31
N TRP A 65 -2.33 -9.67 -6.15
CA TRP A 65 -1.84 -8.30 -6.08
C TRP A 65 -0.36 -8.21 -6.44
N LYS A 66 -0.08 -7.76 -7.66
CA LYS A 66 1.29 -7.67 -8.22
C LYS A 66 2.27 -6.79 -7.44
N TRP A 67 1.79 -5.96 -6.51
CA TRP A 67 2.60 -5.02 -5.73
C TRP A 67 2.72 -5.40 -4.26
N SER A 68 2.66 -6.70 -3.94
CA SER A 68 2.79 -7.22 -2.58
C SER A 68 3.65 -8.48 -2.55
N SER A 69 4.32 -8.74 -1.43
CA SER A 69 5.05 -9.99 -1.20
C SER A 69 4.14 -11.21 -0.97
N ALA A 70 2.81 -11.03 -0.92
CA ALA A 70 1.84 -12.10 -0.71
C ALA A 70 2.04 -13.30 -1.65
N ARG A 71 2.42 -13.06 -2.91
CA ARG A 71 2.67 -14.13 -3.88
C ARG A 71 3.86 -15.02 -3.48
N ASP A 72 4.95 -14.43 -3.03
CA ASP A 72 6.13 -15.16 -2.55
C ASP A 72 5.82 -15.96 -1.27
N TYR A 73 4.97 -15.43 -0.39
CA TYR A 73 4.50 -16.16 0.81
C TYR A 73 3.58 -17.33 0.46
N ALA A 74 2.84 -17.24 -0.65
CA ALA A 74 2.08 -18.35 -1.20
C ALA A 74 2.95 -19.38 -1.96
N GLY A 75 4.28 -19.25 -1.94
CA GLY A 75 5.21 -20.17 -2.60
C GLY A 75 5.23 -20.07 -4.13
N GLN A 76 4.68 -19.00 -4.68
CA GLN A 76 4.63 -18.78 -6.13
C GLN A 76 5.83 -17.94 -6.60
N PRO A 77 6.24 -18.08 -7.88
CA PRO A 77 7.33 -17.28 -8.45
C PRO A 77 7.07 -15.77 -8.32
N TRP A 78 8.11 -15.03 -7.94
CA TRP A 78 8.06 -13.58 -7.81
C TRP A 78 9.21 -12.87 -8.50
N VAL A 79 8.95 -11.61 -8.88
CA VAL A 79 9.90 -10.73 -9.58
C VAL A 79 11.07 -10.28 -8.68
N VAL A 80 10.89 -10.33 -7.36
CA VAL A 80 11.89 -9.91 -6.38
C VAL A 80 12.03 -10.99 -5.32
N LYS A 81 13.28 -11.33 -4.97
CA LYS A 81 13.54 -12.28 -3.87
C LYS A 81 13.18 -11.64 -2.53
N ILE A 82 12.31 -12.29 -1.76
CA ILE A 82 11.93 -11.82 -0.42
C ILE A 82 12.79 -12.52 0.64
N ARG A 83 13.36 -11.75 1.56
CA ARG A 83 14.08 -12.28 2.73
C ARG A 83 13.08 -12.42 3.89
N LYS A 84 13.00 -13.62 4.46
CA LYS A 84 12.07 -13.96 5.56
C LYS A 84 12.76 -14.16 6.92
N SER A 85 14.07 -13.91 6.98
CA SER A 85 14.80 -13.92 8.24
C SER A 85 14.78 -12.54 8.87
N TRP A 86 13.92 -12.41 9.87
CA TRP A 86 13.90 -11.38 10.91
C TRP A 86 14.38 -12.01 12.22
#